data_AF-A0A3L6LH32-F1
#
_entry.id   AF-A0A3L6LH32-F1
#
_cell.length_a   1.000
_cell.length_b   1.000
_cell.length_c   1.000
_cell.angle_alpha   90.00
_cell.angle_beta   90.00
_cell.angle_gamma   90.00
#
_symmetry.space_group_name_H-M   'P 1'
#
loop_
_entity.id
_entity.type
_entity.pdbx_description
1 polymer ?
#
loop_
_entity_poly.entity_id
_entity_poly.type
_entity_poly.pdbx_seq_one_letter_code
_entity_poly.pdbx_strand_id
1 'polypeptide(L)'
;MHDSVGTGTRVQVGVRIFPTRQGERSVVHGDPDDNHVVVIDGEGTKGGSALKFDRVFTGSQEEVYDFVGRPMLKEAFEGFNVCLFAYGQTGTGKTYSLFGDLDDKTRCGIAPRFAQAMIEEGQRRMEADNRATIRFSLTMVEVYMEKVRDLLAPRVRGQEPEALEIHEDNQRRVYVKGAGIHPVLSLDRLMELLSIGNANRQKGETKMNETSSRSHAIIQLTISQQHESLETKDVESVAMLVDLAGSERQSKAESTGLAFEEAKKINQSLLMLGRALNSFSDRKGSDGFISLRASKLTRLLSESFGGNSKTWMLATVSPSASNLTETISTLEYAQNASAITNKVRVNEATGSDELKRLRECAVHLEEKLGSLGSERLKKQEELSKLIWERDSLRRSLASSDTQSNTNMNLVRAVNSIRLGNIALRRRVEAATKGCIASLDGRLATQYFKGKSSISAKSIMLGGRRSFTLGLLNDYGFLTEAKLHIQLFPCDPHAYAREDPMILVGESLRFCLNVVGAVGIPESCCAHVFCRFSMLFDNEERYFATRASTDTQTPRWNFVKLFEVPNLTEEIIRSFCERPIFTFEVFAFGME
;
A
#
# COMPACT_ATOMS: atom_id res chain seq x y z
N MET A 1 6.29 -20.29 16.26
CA MET A 1 4.89 -20.71 16.51
C MET A 1 4.74 -20.84 18.01
N HIS A 2 4.24 -19.80 18.67
CA HIS A 2 3.85 -19.88 20.07
C HIS A 2 2.48 -20.54 20.10
N ASP A 3 2.39 -21.81 20.49
CA ASP A 3 1.11 -22.39 20.89
C ASP A 3 0.66 -21.65 22.14
N SER A 4 -0.31 -20.74 21.99
CA SER A 4 -1.02 -20.14 23.11
C SER A 4 -1.66 -21.28 23.92
N VAL A 5 -1.15 -21.55 25.12
CA VAL A 5 -1.69 -22.56 26.02
C VAL A 5 -3.12 -22.15 26.37
N GLY A 6 -4.11 -22.84 25.76
CA GLY A 6 -5.52 -22.55 25.99
C GLY A 6 -5.90 -22.75 27.45
N THR A 7 -6.72 -21.86 28.00
CA THR A 7 -7.24 -22.00 29.36
C THR A 7 -8.35 -23.05 29.39
N GLY A 8 -8.36 -23.89 30.42
CA GLY A 8 -9.42 -24.87 30.62
C GLY A 8 -10.66 -24.18 31.17
N THR A 9 -11.79 -24.25 30.47
CA THR A 9 -13.08 -23.72 30.95
C THR A 9 -14.14 -24.80 30.95
N ARG A 10 -14.76 -25.03 32.11
CA ARG A 10 -15.89 -25.94 32.27
C ARG A 10 -17.14 -25.41 31.55
N VAL A 11 -17.97 -26.31 31.02
CA VAL A 11 -19.32 -25.96 30.53
C VAL A 11 -20.20 -25.51 31.71
N GLN A 12 -20.76 -24.30 31.61
CA GLN A 12 -21.67 -23.76 32.63
C GLN A 12 -23.11 -24.22 32.36
N VAL A 13 -23.81 -24.69 33.40
CA VAL A 13 -25.11 -25.33 33.28
C VAL A 13 -26.15 -24.62 34.14
N GLY A 14 -27.12 -24.01 33.47
CA GLY A 14 -28.32 -23.46 34.08
C GLY A 14 -29.52 -24.38 33.87
N VAL A 15 -30.30 -24.64 34.92
CA VAL A 15 -31.56 -25.37 34.82
C VAL A 15 -32.72 -24.41 34.95
N ARG A 16 -33.61 -24.37 33.97
CA ARG A 16 -34.85 -23.57 34.00
C ARG A 16 -36.05 -24.48 34.18
N ILE A 17 -36.77 -24.28 35.27
CA ILE A 17 -38.01 -25.00 35.58
C ILE A 17 -39.17 -24.15 35.09
N PHE A 18 -39.93 -24.65 34.11
CA PHE A 18 -41.08 -23.94 33.57
C PHE A 18 -42.28 -24.03 34.53
N PRO A 19 -43.20 -23.05 34.59
CA PRO A 19 -44.37 -23.15 35.45
C PRO A 19 -45.23 -24.39 35.13
N THR A 20 -45.83 -25.01 36.14
CA THR A 20 -46.87 -26.04 35.94
C THR A 20 -48.07 -25.43 35.22
N ARG A 21 -48.73 -26.23 34.39
CA ARG A 21 -50.06 -25.88 33.87
C ARG A 21 -51.07 -25.92 35.02
N GLN A 22 -52.13 -25.11 34.92
CA GLN A 22 -53.19 -25.10 35.93
C GLN A 22 -53.76 -26.52 36.12
N GLY A 23 -53.75 -26.99 37.38
CA GLY A 23 -54.27 -28.32 37.75
C GLY A 23 -53.25 -29.46 37.76
N GLU A 24 -52.00 -29.25 37.34
CA GLU A 24 -50.97 -30.29 37.37
C GLU A 24 -50.19 -30.30 38.69
N ARG A 25 -49.91 -31.50 39.21
CA ARG A 25 -49.06 -31.68 40.40
C ARG A 25 -47.59 -31.45 40.03
N SER A 26 -46.94 -30.50 40.71
CA SER A 26 -45.50 -30.29 40.65
C SER A 26 -44.76 -31.37 41.43
N VAL A 27 -43.75 -31.98 40.83
CA VAL A 27 -42.85 -32.96 41.44
C VAL A 27 -41.38 -32.54 41.35
N VAL A 28 -41.07 -31.45 40.64
CA VAL A 28 -39.72 -30.90 40.54
C VAL A 28 -39.74 -29.48 41.09
N HIS A 29 -38.89 -29.21 42.06
CA HIS A 29 -38.79 -27.92 42.75
C HIS A 29 -37.37 -27.39 42.64
N GLY A 30 -37.23 -26.14 42.21
CA GLY A 30 -35.96 -25.44 42.21
C GLY A 30 -35.81 -24.60 43.45
N ASP A 31 -34.62 -24.63 44.03
CA ASP A 31 -34.13 -23.67 45.01
C ASP A 31 -33.11 -22.76 44.30
N PRO A 32 -33.49 -21.55 43.86
CA PRO A 32 -32.61 -20.61 43.19
C PRO A 32 -31.49 -20.05 44.09
N ASP A 33 -31.69 -20.05 45.41
CA ASP A 33 -30.74 -19.49 46.37
C ASP A 33 -29.57 -20.47 46.57
N ASP A 34 -29.89 -21.75 46.73
CA ASP A 34 -28.88 -22.80 46.89
C ASP A 34 -28.46 -23.46 45.56
N ASN A 35 -29.10 -23.10 44.45
CA ASN A 35 -28.90 -23.69 43.11
C ASN A 35 -29.11 -25.21 43.07
N HIS A 36 -30.10 -25.70 43.82
CA HIS A 36 -30.48 -27.10 43.84
C HIS A 36 -31.81 -27.33 43.11
N VAL A 37 -31.92 -28.48 42.47
CA VAL A 37 -33.17 -29.02 41.94
C VAL A 37 -33.51 -30.26 42.75
N VAL A 38 -34.67 -30.24 43.40
CA VAL A 38 -35.21 -31.34 44.18
C VAL A 38 -36.29 -32.03 43.37
N VAL A 39 -36.10 -33.32 43.13
CA VAL A 39 -37.08 -34.18 42.47
C VAL A 39 -37.78 -35.05 43.51
N ILE A 40 -39.10 -34.93 43.61
CA ILE A 40 -39.94 -35.69 44.54
C ILE A 40 -40.57 -36.84 43.77
N ASP A 41 -40.08 -38.06 43.97
CA ASP A 41 -40.68 -39.23 43.35
C ASP A 41 -42.02 -39.58 44.02
N GLY A 42 -42.95 -40.17 43.26
CA GLY A 42 -44.37 -40.31 43.62
C GLY A 42 -44.68 -41.13 44.88
N GLU A 43 -43.69 -41.83 45.43
CA GLU A 43 -43.77 -42.54 46.71
C GLU A 43 -43.15 -41.65 47.80
N GLY A 44 -43.94 -41.24 48.79
CA GLY A 44 -43.56 -40.33 49.88
C GLY A 44 -42.44 -40.79 50.83
N THR A 45 -41.49 -41.59 50.37
CA THR A 45 -40.27 -41.95 51.06
C THR A 45 -39.28 -40.79 51.07
N LYS A 46 -38.89 -40.41 52.28
CA LYS A 46 -37.85 -39.44 52.63
C LYS A 46 -36.60 -39.59 51.75
N GLY A 47 -36.33 -38.59 50.91
CA GLY A 47 -35.07 -38.44 50.19
C GLY A 47 -35.24 -38.17 48.70
N GLY A 48 -35.80 -37.02 48.32
CA GLY A 48 -35.70 -36.55 46.94
C GLY A 48 -34.22 -36.38 46.57
N SER A 49 -33.81 -36.81 45.37
CA SER A 49 -32.45 -36.56 44.87
C SER A 49 -32.30 -35.06 44.63
N ALA A 50 -31.46 -34.41 45.43
CA ALA A 50 -31.10 -33.01 45.26
C ALA A 50 -29.89 -32.93 44.31
N LEU A 51 -30.08 -32.31 43.16
CA LEU A 51 -29.04 -32.12 42.15
C LEU A 51 -28.59 -30.66 42.14
N LYS A 52 -27.27 -30.42 42.14
CA LYS A 52 -26.68 -29.08 42.18
C LYS A 52 -26.17 -28.65 40.81
N PHE A 53 -26.51 -27.44 40.41
CA PHE A 53 -26.11 -26.83 39.13
C PHE A 53 -25.43 -25.47 39.33
N ASP A 54 -24.92 -24.85 38.26
CA ASP A 54 -24.35 -23.50 38.35
C ASP A 54 -25.44 -22.46 38.64
N ARG A 55 -26.64 -22.68 38.10
CA ARG A 55 -27.81 -21.84 38.35
C ARG A 55 -29.11 -22.61 38.20
N VAL A 56 -30.09 -22.30 39.04
CA VAL A 56 -31.47 -22.76 38.90
C VAL A 56 -32.39 -21.56 38.72
N PHE A 57 -33.19 -21.58 37.67
CA PHE A 57 -34.09 -20.50 37.29
C PHE A 57 -35.55 -20.92 37.46
N THR A 58 -36.29 -20.11 38.19
CA THR A 58 -37.76 -20.12 38.27
C THR A 58 -38.36 -18.79 37.81
N GLY A 59 -37.52 -17.80 37.47
CA GLY A 59 -37.90 -16.43 37.19
C GLY A 59 -38.00 -16.04 35.71
N SER A 60 -37.79 -14.74 35.47
CA SER A 60 -38.09 -14.04 34.21
C SER A 60 -37.07 -14.33 33.10
N GLN A 61 -37.35 -13.85 31.89
CA GLN A 61 -36.39 -13.89 30.78
C GLN A 61 -35.13 -13.05 31.07
N GLU A 62 -35.30 -11.96 31.81
CA GLU A 62 -34.21 -11.07 32.20
C GLU A 62 -33.22 -11.79 33.13
N GLU A 63 -33.70 -12.51 34.14
CA GLU A 63 -32.83 -13.27 35.04
C GLU A 63 -31.98 -14.30 34.27
N VAL A 64 -32.60 -15.02 33.33
CA VAL A 64 -31.89 -15.99 32.50
C VAL A 64 -30.84 -15.31 31.62
N TYR A 65 -31.19 -14.15 31.04
CA TYR A 65 -30.25 -13.38 30.21
C TYR A 65 -29.09 -12.81 31.03
N ASP A 66 -29.34 -12.32 32.24
CA ASP A 66 -28.31 -11.73 33.09
C ASP A 66 -27.27 -12.77 33.52
N PHE A 67 -27.68 -14.00 33.80
CA PHE A 67 -26.76 -15.07 34.16
C PHE A 67 -26.07 -15.72 32.95
N VAL A 68 -26.78 -15.94 31.84
CA VAL A 68 -26.26 -16.67 30.67
C VAL A 68 -25.76 -15.71 29.59
N GLY A 69 -26.64 -14.83 29.12
CA GLY A 69 -26.41 -13.97 27.96
C GLY A 69 -25.36 -12.88 28.20
N ARG A 70 -25.39 -12.17 29.35
CA ARG A 70 -24.42 -11.10 29.62
C ARG A 70 -22.98 -11.60 29.73
N PRO A 71 -22.67 -12.67 30.50
CA PRO A 71 -21.30 -13.21 30.53
C PRO A 71 -20.88 -13.72 29.15
N MET A 72 -21.77 -14.43 28.45
CA MET A 72 -21.51 -14.91 27.08
C MET A 72 -21.16 -13.74 26.14
N LEU A 73 -21.86 -12.61 26.24
CA LEU A 73 -21.60 -11.44 25.41
C LEU A 73 -20.24 -10.80 25.71
N LYS A 74 -19.92 -10.65 26.99
CA LYS A 74 -18.63 -10.13 27.45
C LYS A 74 -17.48 -10.94 26.83
N GLU A 75 -17.59 -12.26 26.92
CA GLU A 75 -16.59 -13.21 26.41
C GLU A 75 -16.47 -13.17 24.88
N ALA A 76 -17.58 -13.03 24.16
CA ALA A 76 -17.58 -12.84 22.72
C ALA A 76 -16.76 -11.60 22.31
N PHE A 77 -16.96 -10.50 23.03
CA PHE A 77 -16.22 -9.26 22.80
C PHE A 77 -14.75 -9.28 23.27
N GLU A 78 -14.37 -10.24 24.12
CA GLU A 78 -12.96 -10.55 24.42
C GLU A 78 -12.30 -11.41 23.33
N GLY A 79 -13.05 -11.80 22.29
CA GLY A 79 -12.56 -12.56 21.15
C GLY A 79 -12.64 -14.08 21.33
N PHE A 80 -13.35 -14.57 22.36
CA PHE A 80 -13.64 -16.00 22.50
C PHE A 80 -14.84 -16.41 21.67
N ASN A 81 -14.79 -17.58 21.04
CA ASN A 81 -16.02 -18.22 20.58
C ASN A 81 -16.89 -18.58 21.77
N VAL A 82 -18.19 -18.40 21.63
CA VAL A 82 -19.15 -18.68 22.69
C VAL A 82 -20.33 -19.47 22.14
N CYS A 83 -20.86 -20.40 22.93
CA CYS A 83 -21.97 -21.25 22.53
C CYS A 83 -22.97 -21.39 23.67
N LEU A 84 -24.24 -21.16 23.38
CA LEU A 84 -25.36 -21.52 24.25
C LEU A 84 -26.23 -22.53 23.52
N PHE A 85 -26.52 -23.66 24.15
CA PHE A 85 -27.52 -24.60 23.66
C PHE A 85 -28.63 -24.84 24.68
N ALA A 86 -29.88 -24.76 24.23
CA ALA A 86 -31.05 -25.11 25.01
C ALA A 86 -31.41 -26.58 24.78
N TYR A 87 -31.59 -27.34 25.86
CA TYR A 87 -31.87 -28.77 25.82
C TYR A 87 -33.05 -29.12 26.75
N GLY A 88 -33.85 -30.11 26.37
CA GLY A 88 -35.00 -30.57 27.13
C GLY A 88 -36.13 -31.10 26.24
N GLN A 89 -37.17 -31.63 26.86
CA GLN A 89 -38.33 -32.17 26.16
C GLN A 89 -39.11 -31.07 25.42
N THR A 90 -39.85 -31.43 24.37
CA THR A 90 -40.78 -30.51 23.71
C THR A 90 -41.77 -29.88 24.70
N GLY A 91 -41.97 -28.57 24.59
CA GLY A 91 -42.87 -27.83 25.49
C GLY A 91 -42.28 -27.43 26.85
N THR A 92 -41.02 -27.78 27.18
CA THR A 92 -40.38 -27.34 28.42
C THR A 92 -39.78 -25.92 28.37
N GLY A 93 -39.84 -25.26 27.21
CA GLY A 93 -39.46 -23.85 27.08
C GLY A 93 -38.09 -23.56 26.45
N LYS A 94 -37.51 -24.47 25.66
CA LYS A 94 -36.27 -24.24 24.88
C LYS A 94 -36.36 -22.99 23.98
N THR A 95 -37.28 -23.01 23.01
CA THR A 95 -37.54 -21.92 22.08
C THR A 95 -38.01 -20.65 22.80
N TYR A 96 -38.82 -20.79 23.85
CA TYR A 96 -39.24 -19.65 24.68
C TYR A 96 -38.03 -18.99 25.37
N SER A 97 -37.07 -19.76 25.87
CA SER A 97 -35.89 -19.20 26.53
C SER A 97 -34.94 -18.53 25.54
N LEU A 98 -34.80 -19.07 24.33
CA LEU A 98 -33.92 -18.52 23.30
C LEU A 98 -34.54 -17.34 22.56
N PHE A 99 -35.72 -17.51 21.97
CA PHE A 99 -36.40 -16.46 21.21
C PHE A 99 -37.38 -15.68 22.06
N GLY A 100 -38.21 -16.39 22.83
CA GLY A 100 -39.32 -15.79 23.57
C GLY A 100 -40.34 -15.14 22.63
N ASP A 101 -41.05 -14.15 23.16
CA ASP A 101 -41.89 -13.28 22.35
C ASP A 101 -41.04 -12.13 21.80
N LEU A 102 -40.76 -12.14 20.49
CA LEU A 102 -39.89 -11.15 19.84
C LEU A 102 -40.47 -9.74 19.86
N ASP A 103 -41.79 -9.60 20.01
CA ASP A 103 -42.49 -8.31 20.01
C ASP A 103 -42.65 -7.72 21.42
N ASP A 104 -42.37 -8.51 22.47
CA ASP A 104 -42.51 -8.11 23.87
C ASP A 104 -41.16 -8.00 24.58
N LYS A 105 -40.75 -6.78 24.93
CA LYS A 105 -39.46 -6.50 25.61
C LYS A 105 -39.25 -7.25 26.93
N THR A 106 -40.33 -7.64 27.62
CA THR A 106 -40.24 -8.37 28.89
C THR A 106 -40.19 -9.88 28.67
N ARG A 107 -40.88 -10.37 27.64
CA ARG A 107 -40.97 -11.80 27.32
C ARG A 107 -40.04 -12.27 26.21
N CYS A 108 -39.26 -11.36 25.60
CA CYS A 108 -38.22 -11.71 24.65
C CYS A 108 -37.10 -12.50 25.34
N GLY A 109 -36.60 -13.52 24.64
CA GLY A 109 -35.61 -14.46 25.14
C GLY A 109 -34.17 -13.97 25.04
N ILE A 110 -33.22 -14.90 25.15
CA ILE A 110 -31.79 -14.60 25.14
C ILE A 110 -31.33 -14.03 23.80
N ALA A 111 -31.75 -14.60 22.66
CA ALA A 111 -31.31 -14.18 21.33
C ALA A 111 -31.60 -12.71 21.01
N PRO A 112 -32.84 -12.19 21.15
CA PRO A 112 -33.12 -10.77 20.91
C PRO A 112 -32.42 -9.83 21.91
N ARG A 113 -32.30 -10.23 23.18
CA ARG A 113 -31.58 -9.45 24.20
C ARG A 113 -30.07 -9.40 23.91
N PHE A 114 -29.49 -10.53 23.52
CA PHE A 114 -28.09 -10.64 23.12
C PHE A 114 -27.83 -9.81 21.87
N ALA A 115 -28.72 -9.86 20.87
CA ALA A 115 -28.66 -9.04 19.67
C ALA A 115 -28.65 -7.53 20.00
N GLN A 116 -29.56 -7.08 20.85
CA GLN A 116 -29.62 -5.69 21.30
C GLN A 116 -28.32 -5.27 22.00
N ALA A 117 -27.93 -6.00 23.04
CA ALA A 117 -26.75 -5.66 23.82
C ALA A 117 -25.45 -5.77 23.00
N MET A 118 -25.39 -6.66 22.01
CA MET A 118 -24.26 -6.76 21.09
C MET A 118 -24.09 -5.50 20.24
N ILE A 119 -25.17 -4.98 19.67
CA ILE A 119 -25.12 -3.74 18.90
C ILE A 119 -24.76 -2.55 19.80
N GLU A 120 -25.38 -2.45 20.98
CA GLU A 120 -25.12 -1.38 21.97
C GLU A 120 -23.66 -1.39 22.44
N GLU A 121 -23.11 -2.56 22.80
CA GLU A 121 -21.72 -2.70 23.23
C GLU A 121 -20.74 -2.41 22.08
N GLY A 122 -21.08 -2.80 20.86
CA GLY A 122 -20.30 -2.45 19.66
C GLY A 122 -20.21 -0.95 19.44
N GLN A 123 -21.36 -0.26 19.49
CA GLN A 123 -21.43 1.20 19.36
C GLN A 123 -20.62 1.87 20.45
N ARG A 124 -20.80 1.48 21.72
CA ARG A 124 -20.08 2.01 22.86
C ARG A 124 -18.56 1.89 22.71
N ARG A 125 -18.07 0.77 22.16
CA ARG A 125 -16.62 0.56 21.91
C ARG A 125 -16.08 1.42 20.78
N MET A 126 -16.83 1.56 19.68
CA MET A 126 -16.44 2.42 18.56
C MET A 126 -16.47 3.91 18.94
N GLU A 127 -17.39 4.33 19.82
CA GLU A 127 -17.42 5.70 20.38
C GLU A 127 -16.24 5.97 21.32
N ALA A 128 -15.80 4.94 22.05
CA ALA A 128 -14.64 5.05 22.94
C ALA A 128 -13.30 5.03 22.18
N ASP A 129 -13.22 4.36 21.03
CA ASP A 129 -12.05 4.32 20.16
C ASP A 129 -12.46 4.45 18.69
N ASN A 130 -12.33 5.67 18.16
CA ASN A 130 -12.63 5.98 16.74
C ASN A 130 -11.75 5.22 15.73
N ARG A 131 -10.71 4.51 16.20
CA ARG A 131 -9.83 3.67 15.38
C ARG A 131 -10.23 2.19 15.40
N ALA A 132 -11.26 1.83 16.17
CA ALA A 132 -11.85 0.50 16.18
C ALA A 132 -13.00 0.43 15.17
N THR A 133 -12.97 -0.57 14.29
CA THR A 133 -14.07 -0.93 13.39
C THR A 133 -14.65 -2.25 13.85
N ILE A 134 -15.92 -2.25 14.25
CA ILE A 134 -16.63 -3.47 14.66
C ILE A 134 -17.69 -3.81 13.61
N ARG A 135 -17.64 -5.04 13.09
CA ARG A 135 -18.58 -5.56 12.10
C ARG A 135 -19.32 -6.76 12.65
N PHE A 136 -20.62 -6.77 12.40
CA PHE A 136 -21.53 -7.84 12.80
C PHE A 136 -22.08 -8.56 11.58
N SER A 137 -22.21 -9.88 11.67
CA SER A 137 -22.96 -10.65 10.69
C SER A 137 -23.74 -11.78 11.36
N LEU A 138 -24.83 -12.18 10.71
CA LEU A 138 -25.71 -13.26 11.15
C LEU A 138 -25.76 -14.36 10.09
N THR A 139 -25.64 -15.60 10.53
CA THR A 139 -26.02 -16.80 9.78
C THR A 139 -27.04 -17.58 10.61
N MET A 140 -28.07 -18.14 9.99
CA MET A 140 -29.06 -18.94 10.70
C MET A 140 -29.41 -20.19 9.89
N VAL A 141 -29.14 -21.36 10.47
CA VAL A 141 -29.32 -22.66 9.81
C VAL A 141 -30.22 -23.59 10.62
N GLU A 142 -30.88 -24.48 9.91
CA GLU A 142 -31.67 -25.58 10.47
C GLU A 142 -31.00 -26.92 10.15
N VAL A 143 -30.94 -27.81 11.14
CA VAL A 143 -30.59 -29.22 10.94
C VAL A 143 -31.84 -30.07 11.15
N TYR A 144 -32.35 -30.65 10.06
CA TYR A 144 -33.54 -31.50 10.05
C TYR A 144 -33.28 -32.75 9.20
N MET A 145 -33.53 -33.94 9.76
CA MET A 145 -33.22 -35.24 9.12
C MET A 145 -31.80 -35.32 8.52
N GLU A 146 -30.77 -34.84 9.25
CA GLU A 146 -29.38 -34.77 8.78
C GLU A 146 -29.17 -33.96 7.47
N LYS A 147 -30.14 -33.10 7.11
CA LYS A 147 -29.99 -32.07 6.09
C LYS A 147 -29.80 -30.72 6.78
N VAL A 148 -28.82 -29.95 6.32
CA VAL A 148 -28.59 -28.57 6.78
C VAL A 148 -29.27 -27.64 5.77
N ARG A 149 -30.01 -26.66 6.25
CA ARG A 149 -30.70 -25.68 5.40
C ARG A 149 -30.44 -24.29 5.94
N ASP A 150 -30.32 -23.33 5.04
CA ASP A 150 -30.30 -21.92 5.40
C ASP A 150 -31.73 -21.43 5.67
N LEU A 151 -31.95 -20.83 6.84
CA LEU A 151 -33.26 -20.30 7.26
C LEU A 151 -33.51 -18.88 6.73
N LEU A 152 -32.50 -18.19 6.20
CA LEU A 152 -32.55 -16.84 5.65
C LEU A 152 -32.49 -16.82 4.12
N ALA A 153 -32.20 -17.97 3.49
CA ALA A 153 -32.26 -18.11 2.05
C ALA A 153 -33.69 -17.88 1.51
N PRO A 154 -33.86 -17.12 0.41
CA PRO A 154 -35.16 -16.92 -0.22
C PRO A 154 -35.79 -18.26 -0.64
N ARG A 155 -37.01 -18.53 -0.18
CA ARG A 155 -37.75 -19.73 -0.59
C ARG A 155 -38.43 -19.50 -1.94
N VAL A 156 -38.11 -20.33 -2.92
CA VAL A 156 -38.84 -20.39 -4.19
C VAL A 156 -40.01 -21.37 -4.05
N ARG A 157 -41.24 -20.90 -4.31
CA ARG A 157 -42.45 -21.71 -4.15
C ARG A 157 -42.39 -22.93 -5.08
N GLY A 158 -42.55 -24.13 -4.53
CA GLY A 158 -42.53 -25.39 -5.27
C GLY A 158 -41.14 -26.03 -5.41
N GLN A 159 -40.09 -25.41 -4.88
CA GLN A 159 -38.74 -25.98 -4.83
C GLN A 159 -38.39 -26.36 -3.39
N GLU A 160 -37.84 -27.57 -3.19
CA GLU A 160 -37.30 -27.93 -1.89
C GLU A 160 -36.06 -27.09 -1.57
N PRO A 161 -35.89 -26.64 -0.31
CA PRO A 161 -34.67 -25.95 0.12
C PRO A 161 -33.44 -26.83 -0.12
N GLU A 162 -32.39 -26.23 -0.67
CA GLU A 162 -31.11 -26.88 -0.92
C GLU A 162 -30.51 -27.42 0.39
N ALA A 163 -30.01 -28.66 0.35
CA ALA A 163 -29.33 -29.27 1.49
C ALA A 163 -27.85 -28.91 1.45
N LEU A 164 -27.42 -28.07 2.38
CA LEU A 164 -26.05 -27.55 2.46
C LEU A 164 -25.07 -28.57 3.06
N GLU A 165 -23.81 -28.42 2.69
CA GLU A 165 -22.70 -29.25 3.15
C GLU A 165 -21.89 -28.57 4.27
N ILE A 166 -21.34 -29.40 5.16
CA ILE A 166 -20.49 -28.94 6.27
C ILE A 166 -19.03 -29.20 5.89
N HIS A 167 -18.22 -28.14 5.89
CA HIS A 167 -16.81 -28.13 5.53
C HIS A 167 -15.95 -27.70 6.74
N GLU A 168 -14.66 -28.02 6.70
CA GLU A 168 -13.65 -27.62 7.69
C GLU A 168 -12.62 -26.72 6.99
N ASP A 169 -12.28 -25.58 7.55
CA ASP A 169 -11.22 -24.71 7.01
C ASP A 169 -9.82 -25.18 7.40
N ASN A 170 -8.78 -24.49 6.92
CA ASN A 170 -7.38 -24.82 7.22
C ASN A 170 -7.03 -24.72 8.72
N GLN A 171 -7.84 -24.00 9.50
CA GLN A 171 -7.73 -23.88 10.95
C GLN A 171 -8.61 -24.89 11.69
N ARG A 172 -9.24 -25.82 10.97
CA ARG A 172 -10.21 -26.81 11.45
C ARG A 172 -11.50 -26.19 12.00
N ARG A 173 -11.83 -24.95 11.63
CA ARG A 173 -13.12 -24.34 11.95
C ARG A 173 -14.18 -24.93 11.05
N VAL A 174 -15.29 -25.35 11.65
CA VAL A 174 -16.41 -25.98 10.94
C VAL A 174 -17.36 -24.89 10.44
N TYR A 175 -17.71 -24.91 9.16
CA TYR A 175 -18.66 -23.98 8.56
C TYR A 175 -19.60 -24.66 7.56
N VAL A 176 -20.73 -24.02 7.28
CA VAL A 176 -21.71 -24.50 6.30
C VAL A 176 -21.43 -23.84 4.96
N LYS A 177 -20.98 -24.61 3.98
CA LYS A 177 -20.69 -24.10 2.63
C LYS A 177 -22.01 -23.73 1.95
N GLY A 178 -22.09 -22.47 1.47
CA GLY A 178 -23.27 -21.94 0.80
C GLY A 178 -24.34 -21.36 1.74
N ALA A 179 -24.13 -21.38 3.06
CA ALA A 179 -24.99 -20.62 3.97
C ALA A 179 -24.78 -19.11 3.79
N GLY A 180 -25.88 -18.36 3.77
CA GLY A 180 -25.89 -16.91 3.67
C GLY A 180 -25.28 -16.26 4.91
N ILE A 181 -24.27 -15.42 4.69
CA ILE A 181 -23.69 -14.54 5.71
C ILE A 181 -24.32 -13.17 5.52
N HIS A 182 -25.17 -12.74 6.46
CA HIS A 182 -25.90 -11.49 6.35
C HIS A 182 -25.23 -10.41 7.21
N PRO A 183 -24.62 -9.36 6.61
CA PRO A 183 -24.10 -8.23 7.37
C PRO A 183 -25.21 -7.51 8.11
N VAL A 184 -24.92 -7.10 9.35
CA VAL A 184 -25.86 -6.44 10.24
C VAL A 184 -25.36 -5.03 10.52
N LEU A 185 -26.11 -4.03 10.06
CA LEU A 185 -25.78 -2.60 10.21
C LEU A 185 -26.65 -1.89 11.25
N SER A 186 -27.75 -2.51 11.69
CA SER A 186 -28.65 -1.95 12.69
C SER A 186 -29.33 -3.06 13.50
N LEU A 187 -29.82 -2.70 14.70
CA LEU A 187 -30.61 -3.60 15.54
C LEU A 187 -31.89 -4.05 14.83
N ASP A 188 -32.59 -3.14 14.13
CA ASP A 188 -33.83 -3.47 13.42
C ASP A 188 -33.60 -4.57 12.37
N ARG A 189 -32.50 -4.48 11.62
CA ARG A 189 -32.15 -5.51 10.63
C ARG A 189 -31.83 -6.85 11.29
N LEU A 190 -31.15 -6.82 12.44
CA LEU A 190 -30.85 -8.04 13.19
C LEU A 190 -32.13 -8.73 13.69
N MET A 191 -33.04 -7.95 14.27
CA MET A 191 -34.32 -8.43 14.77
C MET A 191 -35.22 -8.96 13.64
N GLU A 192 -35.22 -8.28 12.49
CA GLU A 192 -35.91 -8.74 11.29
C GLU A 192 -35.40 -10.11 10.82
N LEU A 193 -34.08 -10.29 10.75
CA LEU A 193 -33.50 -11.58 10.34
C LEU A 193 -33.82 -12.70 11.34
N LEU A 194 -33.77 -12.43 12.65
CA LEU A 194 -34.18 -13.39 13.68
C LEU A 194 -35.65 -13.80 13.51
N SER A 195 -36.53 -12.84 13.23
CA SER A 195 -37.96 -13.07 13.00
C SER A 195 -38.21 -13.88 11.72
N ILE A 196 -37.56 -13.52 10.61
CA ILE A 196 -37.64 -14.25 9.33
C ILE A 196 -37.18 -15.70 9.50
N GLY A 197 -36.02 -15.91 10.12
CA GLY A 197 -35.46 -17.24 10.30
C GLY A 197 -36.35 -18.12 11.19
N ASN A 198 -36.88 -17.56 12.29
CA ASN A 198 -37.81 -18.27 13.16
C ASN A 198 -39.15 -18.59 12.44
N ALA A 199 -39.70 -17.65 11.68
CA ALA A 199 -40.91 -17.86 10.90
C ALA A 199 -40.70 -18.90 9.78
N ASN A 200 -39.53 -18.93 9.14
CA ASN A 200 -39.20 -19.92 8.12
C ASN A 200 -39.05 -21.33 8.70
N ARG A 201 -38.49 -21.44 9.91
CA ARG A 201 -38.47 -22.70 10.67
C ARG A 201 -39.89 -23.21 10.91
N GLN A 202 -40.79 -22.36 11.41
CA GLN A 202 -42.20 -22.70 11.64
C GLN A 202 -42.94 -23.04 10.34
N LYS A 203 -42.78 -22.28 9.26
CA LYS A 203 -43.46 -22.55 7.97
C LYS A 203 -43.00 -23.83 7.26
N GLY A 204 -41.91 -24.47 7.69
CA GLY A 204 -41.55 -25.83 7.27
C GLY A 204 -42.59 -26.89 7.69
N GLU A 205 -43.49 -26.52 8.61
CA GLU A 205 -44.62 -27.31 9.09
C GLU A 205 -45.67 -27.48 7.96
N THR A 206 -45.55 -28.56 7.20
CA THR A 206 -46.70 -29.08 6.46
C THR A 206 -47.73 -29.61 7.47
N LYS A 207 -49.03 -29.58 7.10
CA LYS A 207 -50.23 -29.91 7.92
C LYS A 207 -50.24 -31.26 8.67
N MET A 208 -49.13 -32.00 8.71
CA MET A 208 -49.03 -33.31 9.34
C MET A 208 -48.04 -33.43 10.52
N ASN A 209 -47.19 -32.44 10.87
CA ASN A 209 -46.36 -32.53 12.10
C ASN A 209 -45.92 -31.16 12.64
N GLU A 210 -45.91 -31.01 13.96
CA GLU A 210 -45.29 -29.92 14.73
C GLU A 210 -43.75 -29.99 14.58
N THR A 211 -43.25 -29.54 13.42
CA THR A 211 -41.88 -29.79 12.93
C THR A 211 -40.82 -29.00 13.70
N SER A 212 -41.18 -27.87 14.31
CA SER A 212 -40.27 -27.09 15.16
C SER A 212 -39.73 -27.86 16.38
N SER A 213 -40.47 -28.87 16.87
CA SER A 213 -40.03 -29.79 17.94
C SER A 213 -38.98 -30.81 17.47
N ARG A 214 -38.84 -30.98 16.15
CA ARG A 214 -38.11 -32.05 15.48
C ARG A 214 -36.89 -31.58 14.67
N SER A 215 -36.63 -30.28 14.64
CA SER A 215 -35.44 -29.69 14.02
C SER A 215 -34.59 -28.90 15.02
N HIS A 216 -33.28 -28.88 14.78
CA HIS A 216 -32.35 -28.04 15.53
C HIS A 216 -32.15 -26.72 14.78
N ALA A 217 -32.25 -25.59 15.48
CA ALA A 217 -31.94 -24.28 14.92
C ALA A 217 -30.62 -23.76 15.50
N ILE A 218 -29.75 -23.25 14.64
CA ILE A 218 -28.45 -22.69 15.02
C ILE A 218 -28.37 -21.27 14.47
N ILE A 219 -28.26 -20.31 15.37
CA ILE A 219 -27.97 -18.90 15.08
C ILE A 219 -26.47 -18.69 15.31
N GLN A 220 -25.78 -18.11 14.35
CA GLN A 220 -24.37 -17.72 14.45
C GLN A 220 -24.27 -16.20 14.28
N LEU A 221 -23.83 -15.52 15.32
CA LEU A 221 -23.53 -14.10 15.33
C LEU A 221 -22.01 -13.94 15.32
N THR A 222 -21.45 -13.42 14.24
CA THR A 222 -20.01 -13.17 14.13
C THR A 222 -19.72 -11.72 14.48
N ILE A 223 -18.77 -11.51 15.39
CA ILE A 223 -18.27 -10.21 15.81
C ILE A 223 -16.81 -10.09 15.33
N SER A 224 -16.57 -9.19 14.38
CA SER A 224 -15.23 -8.89 13.88
C SER A 224 -14.80 -7.52 14.40
N GLN A 225 -13.77 -7.50 15.24
CA GLN A 225 -13.19 -6.28 15.81
C GLN A 225 -11.84 -6.04 15.13
N GLN A 226 -11.73 -4.93 14.42
CA GLN A 226 -10.49 -4.52 13.76
C GLN A 226 -10.01 -3.22 14.35
N HIS A 227 -8.71 -3.13 14.62
CA HIS A 227 -8.09 -1.94 15.17
C HIS A 227 -7.08 -1.37 14.16
N GLU A 228 -7.00 -0.05 14.07
CA GLU A 228 -5.96 0.60 13.26
C GLU A 228 -4.57 0.46 13.90
N SER A 229 -4.53 0.42 15.24
CA SER A 229 -3.30 0.28 16.03
C SER A 229 -2.61 -1.06 15.77
N LEU A 230 -1.27 -1.03 15.66
CA LEU A 230 -0.43 -2.22 15.54
C LEU A 230 -0.26 -2.98 16.87
N GLU A 231 -0.57 -2.34 18.00
CA GLU A 231 -0.45 -2.91 19.34
C GLU A 231 -1.64 -3.80 19.70
N THR A 232 -2.84 -3.44 19.22
CA THR A 232 -4.07 -4.18 19.47
C THR A 232 -4.29 -5.18 18.34
N LYS A 233 -4.52 -6.45 18.67
CA LYS A 233 -4.78 -7.49 17.67
C LYS A 233 -6.22 -7.42 17.21
N ASP A 234 -6.44 -7.62 15.91
CA ASP A 234 -7.78 -7.86 15.39
C ASP A 234 -8.28 -9.21 15.90
N VAL A 235 -9.54 -9.24 16.34
CA VAL A 235 -10.16 -10.45 16.87
C VAL A 235 -11.48 -10.73 16.18
N GLU A 236 -11.77 -12.02 15.99
CA GLU A 236 -13.02 -12.49 15.38
C GLU A 236 -13.62 -13.58 16.25
N SER A 237 -14.80 -13.35 16.81
CA SER A 237 -15.52 -14.34 17.61
C SER A 237 -16.85 -14.72 16.98
N VAL A 238 -17.26 -15.96 17.21
CA VAL A 238 -18.57 -16.48 16.82
C VAL A 238 -19.36 -16.81 18.08
N ALA A 239 -20.52 -16.17 18.21
CA ALA A 239 -21.53 -16.48 19.22
C ALA A 239 -22.62 -17.37 18.62
N MET A 240 -22.73 -18.59 19.14
CA MET A 240 -23.69 -19.58 18.67
C MET A 240 -24.84 -19.73 19.66
N LEU A 241 -26.09 -19.57 19.20
CA LEU A 241 -27.30 -19.81 19.98
C LEU A 241 -28.06 -20.97 19.33
N VAL A 242 -28.21 -22.07 20.07
CA VAL A 242 -28.68 -23.35 19.55
C VAL A 242 -29.96 -23.78 20.24
N ASP A 243 -31.04 -23.87 19.48
CA ASP A 243 -32.31 -24.46 19.93
C ASP A 243 -32.38 -25.90 19.44
N LEU A 244 -32.17 -26.87 20.36
CA LEU A 244 -32.19 -28.28 19.99
C LEU A 244 -33.62 -28.81 19.83
N ALA A 245 -33.77 -29.88 19.07
CA ALA A 245 -34.98 -30.68 19.02
C ALA A 245 -35.35 -31.26 20.40
N GLY A 246 -36.59 -31.69 20.56
CA GLY A 246 -37.08 -32.36 21.76
C GLY A 246 -36.23 -33.58 22.15
N SER A 247 -35.90 -33.69 23.43
CA SER A 247 -35.11 -34.80 23.97
C SER A 247 -35.94 -36.06 24.27
N GLU A 248 -37.26 -35.98 24.18
CA GLU A 248 -38.16 -37.07 24.52
C GLU A 248 -38.00 -38.30 23.62
N ARG A 249 -38.15 -39.47 24.23
CA ARG A 249 -38.11 -40.73 23.48
C ARG A 249 -39.42 -40.95 22.76
N GLN A 250 -39.37 -41.02 21.43
CA GLN A 250 -40.53 -41.44 20.64
C GLN A 250 -40.88 -42.91 20.93
N SER A 251 -42.15 -43.19 21.23
CA SER A 251 -42.63 -44.54 21.44
C SER A 251 -42.60 -45.32 20.11
N LYS A 252 -42.13 -46.57 20.13
CA LYS A 252 -42.03 -47.42 18.92
C LYS A 252 -43.41 -47.80 18.33
N ALA A 253 -44.51 -47.47 19.01
CA ALA A 253 -45.84 -47.99 18.71
C ALA A 253 -46.68 -47.09 17.78
N GLU A 254 -46.34 -45.81 17.61
CA GLU A 254 -47.27 -44.83 17.03
C GLU A 254 -46.86 -44.23 15.67
N SER A 255 -45.65 -44.54 15.16
CA SER A 255 -45.18 -44.01 13.88
C SER A 255 -44.73 -45.12 12.92
N THR A 256 -45.33 -45.16 11.72
CA THR A 256 -44.90 -46.03 10.62
C THR A 256 -44.45 -45.18 9.43
N GLY A 257 -43.50 -45.68 8.63
CA GLY A 257 -43.00 -44.99 7.45
C GLY A 257 -42.07 -43.80 7.75
N LEU A 258 -42.30 -42.66 7.10
CA LEU A 258 -41.40 -41.49 7.14
C LEU A 258 -41.25 -40.87 8.55
N ALA A 259 -42.33 -40.86 9.34
CA ALA A 259 -42.29 -40.32 10.71
C ALA A 259 -41.36 -41.13 11.64
N PHE A 260 -41.24 -42.45 11.41
CA PHE A 260 -40.33 -43.30 12.17
C PHE A 260 -38.86 -43.04 11.82
N GLU A 261 -38.54 -42.89 10.53
CA GLU A 261 -37.19 -42.54 10.08
C GLU A 261 -36.78 -41.13 10.56
N GLU A 262 -37.70 -40.18 10.54
CA GLU A 262 -37.50 -38.85 11.12
C GLU A 262 -37.14 -38.93 12.61
N ALA A 263 -37.96 -39.63 13.41
CA ALA A 263 -37.73 -39.82 14.84
C ALA A 263 -36.38 -40.50 15.12
N LYS A 264 -36.00 -41.50 14.31
CA LYS A 264 -34.71 -42.19 14.41
C LYS A 264 -33.54 -41.24 14.15
N LYS A 265 -33.64 -40.34 13.15
CA LYS A 265 -32.59 -39.38 12.82
C LYS A 265 -32.43 -38.28 13.87
N ILE A 266 -33.53 -37.79 14.43
CA ILE A 266 -33.50 -36.80 15.52
C ILE A 266 -32.82 -37.40 16.75
N ASN A 267 -33.26 -38.58 17.17
CA ASN A 267 -32.66 -39.30 18.28
C ASN A 267 -31.20 -39.68 18.02
N GLN A 268 -30.83 -39.99 16.78
CA GLN A 268 -29.43 -40.20 16.41
C GLN A 268 -28.58 -38.96 16.72
N SER A 269 -29.00 -37.77 16.29
CA SER A 269 -28.26 -36.53 16.52
C SER A 269 -28.08 -36.20 18.01
N LEU A 270 -29.15 -36.33 18.81
CA LEU A 270 -29.12 -36.08 20.25
C LEU A 270 -28.35 -37.16 21.03
N LEU A 271 -28.46 -38.43 20.62
CA LEU A 271 -27.68 -39.53 21.20
C LEU A 271 -26.19 -39.35 20.93
N MET A 272 -25.81 -38.95 19.71
CA MET A 272 -24.41 -38.68 19.39
C MET A 272 -23.88 -37.49 20.17
N LEU A 273 -24.71 -36.46 20.37
CA LEU A 273 -24.37 -35.33 21.24
C LEU A 273 -24.11 -35.82 22.67
N GLY A 274 -25.03 -36.58 23.28
CA GLY A 274 -24.85 -37.12 24.63
C GLY A 274 -23.64 -38.04 24.76
N ARG A 275 -23.34 -38.83 23.73
CA ARG A 275 -22.13 -39.64 23.65
C ARG A 275 -20.87 -38.77 23.61
N ALA A 276 -20.84 -37.73 22.79
CA ALA A 276 -19.73 -36.79 22.75
C ALA A 276 -19.51 -36.15 24.12
N LEU A 277 -20.58 -35.68 24.79
CA LEU A 277 -20.50 -35.12 26.13
C LEU A 277 -19.85 -36.09 27.13
N ASN A 278 -20.28 -37.35 27.12
CA ASN A 278 -19.73 -38.38 28.01
C ASN A 278 -18.25 -38.65 27.72
N SER A 279 -17.82 -38.60 26.45
CA SER A 279 -16.42 -38.79 26.06
C SER A 279 -15.51 -37.62 26.46
N PHE A 280 -16.05 -36.40 26.55
CA PHE A 280 -15.29 -35.20 26.94
C PHE A 280 -15.35 -34.88 28.44
N SER A 281 -16.16 -35.63 29.20
CA SER A 281 -16.12 -35.57 30.65
C SER A 281 -14.99 -36.46 31.17
N ASP A 282 -14.11 -35.94 32.04
CA ASP A 282 -12.93 -36.64 32.59
C ASP A 282 -13.27 -37.91 33.43
N ARG A 283 -14.54 -38.35 33.45
CA ARG A 283 -15.05 -39.45 34.27
C ARG A 283 -14.72 -40.85 33.73
N LYS A 284 -14.19 -40.98 32.51
CA LYS A 284 -13.72 -42.26 31.96
C LYS A 284 -12.43 -42.06 31.18
N GLY A 285 -11.32 -42.58 31.72
CA GLY A 285 -10.01 -42.53 31.08
C GLY A 285 -10.03 -43.13 29.67
N SER A 286 -9.41 -42.40 28.74
CA SER A 286 -8.85 -42.75 27.41
C SER A 286 -9.55 -43.72 26.44
N ASP A 287 -10.62 -44.41 26.79
CA ASP A 287 -11.22 -45.44 25.94
C ASP A 287 -12.49 -44.93 25.23
N GLY A 288 -12.25 -44.44 24.02
CA GLY A 288 -13.27 -44.27 22.98
C GLY A 288 -13.40 -42.82 22.51
N PHE A 289 -12.48 -42.36 21.64
CA PHE A 289 -12.69 -41.13 20.87
C PHE A 289 -13.98 -41.28 20.04
N ILE A 290 -15.07 -40.67 20.48
CA ILE A 290 -16.33 -40.69 19.72
C ILE A 290 -16.19 -39.67 18.61
N SER A 291 -16.22 -40.15 17.36
CA SER A 291 -16.12 -39.28 16.19
C SER A 291 -17.33 -38.34 16.14
N LEU A 292 -17.10 -37.04 16.39
CA LEU A 292 -18.07 -35.97 16.22
C LEU A 292 -18.63 -35.87 14.78
N ARG A 293 -18.09 -36.66 13.84
CA ARG A 293 -18.56 -36.80 12.46
C ARG A 293 -19.84 -37.63 12.29
N ALA A 294 -20.31 -38.30 13.34
CA ALA A 294 -21.45 -39.21 13.28
C ALA A 294 -22.83 -38.53 13.04
N SER A 295 -22.95 -37.23 13.33
CA SER A 295 -24.12 -36.40 13.02
C SER A 295 -23.68 -35.02 12.55
N LYS A 296 -24.45 -34.41 11.64
CA LYS A 296 -24.23 -33.03 11.20
C LYS A 296 -24.31 -32.03 12.36
N LEU A 297 -25.17 -32.26 13.35
CA LEU A 297 -25.28 -31.42 14.54
C LEU A 297 -23.96 -31.45 15.34
N THR A 298 -23.45 -32.64 15.65
CA THR A 298 -22.21 -32.78 16.43
C THR A 298 -20.99 -32.27 15.69
N ARG A 299 -21.01 -32.28 14.35
CA ARG A 299 -19.99 -31.62 13.52
C ARG A 299 -20.05 -30.10 13.67
N LEU A 300 -21.24 -29.49 13.57
CA LEU A 300 -21.39 -28.04 13.70
C LEU A 300 -21.04 -27.54 15.10
N LEU A 301 -21.28 -28.37 16.13
CA LEU A 301 -20.98 -28.06 17.52
C LEU A 301 -19.62 -28.60 17.98
N SER A 302 -18.75 -29.04 17.07
CA SER A 302 -17.52 -29.72 17.46
C SER A 302 -16.57 -28.83 18.27
N GLU A 303 -16.58 -27.52 18.03
CA GLU A 303 -15.79 -26.56 18.82
C GLU A 303 -16.42 -26.26 20.18
N SER A 304 -17.74 -26.47 20.32
CA SER A 304 -18.49 -26.20 21.56
C SER A 304 -18.25 -27.25 22.66
N PHE A 305 -17.73 -28.44 22.32
CA PHE A 305 -17.48 -29.53 23.27
C PHE A 305 -16.05 -30.07 23.12
N GLY A 306 -15.22 -29.85 24.12
CA GLY A 306 -13.79 -30.21 24.13
C GLY A 306 -12.92 -29.34 23.21
N GLY A 307 -13.48 -28.31 22.58
CA GLY A 307 -12.84 -27.44 21.59
C GLY A 307 -12.62 -26.00 22.06
N ASN A 308 -12.45 -25.10 21.09
CA ASN A 308 -12.21 -23.68 21.30
C ASN A 308 -13.54 -22.89 21.35
N SER A 309 -14.28 -23.03 22.44
CA SER A 309 -15.48 -22.25 22.72
C SER A 309 -15.78 -22.24 24.22
N LYS A 310 -16.16 -21.10 24.77
CA LYS A 310 -16.81 -21.06 26.09
C LYS A 310 -18.27 -21.47 25.90
N THR A 311 -18.76 -22.40 26.71
CA THR A 311 -20.05 -23.04 26.42
C THR A 311 -20.97 -23.03 27.63
N TRP A 312 -22.23 -22.67 27.37
CA TRP A 312 -23.35 -22.68 28.29
C TRP A 312 -24.40 -23.69 27.83
N MET A 313 -24.96 -24.41 28.79
CA MET A 313 -26.14 -25.25 28.60
C MET A 313 -27.29 -24.65 29.38
N LEU A 314 -28.45 -24.50 28.71
CA LEU A 314 -29.71 -24.21 29.37
C LEU A 314 -30.61 -25.46 29.32
N ALA A 315 -30.68 -26.18 30.42
CA ALA A 315 -31.55 -27.34 30.58
C ALA A 315 -32.96 -26.87 30.97
N THR A 316 -33.94 -27.14 30.13
CA THR A 316 -35.33 -26.73 30.33
C THR A 316 -36.18 -27.93 30.73
N VAL A 317 -36.83 -27.88 31.89
CA VAL A 317 -37.56 -29.03 32.46
C VAL A 317 -38.99 -28.69 32.80
N SER A 318 -39.86 -29.69 32.72
CA SER A 318 -41.24 -29.60 33.20
C SER A 318 -41.31 -30.05 34.66
N PRO A 319 -42.02 -29.30 35.53
CA PRO A 319 -42.27 -29.73 36.89
C PRO A 319 -43.36 -30.80 37.02
N SER A 320 -44.06 -31.13 35.93
CA SER A 320 -45.22 -32.02 35.96
C SER A 320 -44.85 -33.47 36.22
N ALA A 321 -45.65 -34.16 37.04
CA ALA A 321 -45.49 -35.58 37.34
C ALA A 321 -45.51 -36.47 36.08
N SER A 322 -46.28 -36.10 35.06
CA SER A 322 -46.36 -36.84 33.79
C SER A 322 -45.04 -36.83 33.00
N ASN A 323 -44.20 -35.82 33.24
CA ASN A 323 -42.93 -35.62 32.53
C ASN A 323 -41.71 -36.02 33.38
N LEU A 324 -41.93 -36.60 34.56
CA LEU A 324 -40.87 -36.88 35.54
C LEU A 324 -39.69 -37.66 34.95
N THR A 325 -39.96 -38.71 34.16
CA THR A 325 -38.92 -39.53 33.52
C THR A 325 -38.03 -38.72 32.56
N GLU A 326 -38.63 -37.83 31.77
CA GLU A 326 -37.90 -36.98 30.83
C GLU A 326 -37.18 -35.83 31.53
N THR A 327 -37.76 -35.31 32.62
CA THR A 327 -37.11 -34.34 33.49
C THR A 327 -35.86 -34.93 34.15
N ILE A 328 -35.93 -36.12 34.73
CA ILE A 328 -34.75 -36.81 35.30
C ILE A 328 -33.68 -37.01 34.22
N SER A 329 -34.06 -37.51 33.05
CA SER A 329 -33.14 -37.71 31.92
C SER A 329 -32.44 -36.40 31.50
N THR A 330 -33.17 -35.28 31.52
CA THR A 330 -32.64 -33.95 31.21
C THR A 330 -31.65 -33.46 32.27
N LEU A 331 -31.97 -33.66 33.55
CA LEU A 331 -31.11 -33.26 34.68
C LEU A 331 -29.81 -34.09 34.72
N GLU A 332 -29.87 -35.39 34.46
CA GLU A 332 -28.69 -36.25 34.34
C GLU A 332 -27.79 -35.81 33.18
N TYR A 333 -28.40 -35.51 32.03
CA TYR A 333 -27.68 -34.99 30.86
C TYR A 333 -26.95 -33.68 31.18
N ALA A 334 -27.64 -32.77 31.89
CA ALA A 334 -27.08 -31.50 32.35
C ALA A 334 -25.91 -31.70 33.33
N GLN A 335 -26.00 -32.67 34.24
CA GLN A 335 -24.92 -33.01 35.16
C GLN A 335 -23.67 -33.52 34.40
N ASN A 336 -23.86 -34.33 33.37
CA ASN A 336 -22.76 -34.82 32.53
C ASN A 336 -22.12 -33.71 31.71
N ALA A 337 -22.93 -32.80 31.13
CA ALA A 337 -22.42 -31.63 30.42
C ALA A 337 -21.52 -30.77 31.32
N SER A 338 -21.91 -30.60 32.59
CA SER A 338 -21.15 -29.82 33.57
C SER A 338 -19.75 -30.37 33.89
N ALA A 339 -19.44 -31.62 33.51
CA ALA A 339 -18.14 -32.24 33.72
C ALA A 339 -17.17 -32.07 32.54
N ILE A 340 -17.60 -31.39 31.47
CA ILE A 340 -16.78 -31.16 30.28
C ILE A 340 -15.92 -29.93 30.47
N THR A 341 -14.66 -30.04 30.07
CA THR A 341 -13.71 -28.93 30.03
C THR A 341 -13.30 -28.62 28.59
N ASN A 342 -13.56 -27.39 28.15
CA ASN A 342 -13.16 -26.86 26.85
C ASN A 342 -11.77 -26.21 26.93
N LYS A 343 -11.05 -26.18 25.81
CA LYS A 343 -9.73 -25.55 25.68
C LYS A 343 -9.88 -24.26 24.88
N VAL A 344 -10.07 -23.15 25.56
CA VAL A 344 -10.42 -21.88 24.93
C VAL A 344 -9.19 -21.01 24.67
N ARG A 345 -9.22 -20.28 23.58
CA ARG A 345 -8.23 -19.30 23.16
C ARG A 345 -8.93 -18.11 22.49
N VAL A 346 -8.28 -16.96 22.55
CA VAL A 346 -8.74 -15.77 21.82
C VAL A 346 -8.48 -16.00 20.33
N ASN A 347 -9.48 -15.70 19.51
CA ASN A 347 -9.40 -15.86 18.06
C ASN A 347 -8.85 -14.60 17.42
N GLU A 348 -7.57 -14.65 17.05
CA GLU A 348 -6.90 -13.59 16.31
C GLU A 348 -7.29 -13.69 14.83
N ALA A 349 -7.74 -12.57 14.24
CA ALA A 349 -8.20 -12.57 12.85
C ALA A 349 -7.02 -12.77 11.89
N THR A 350 -7.07 -13.79 11.02
CA THR A 350 -5.98 -14.18 10.11
C THR A 350 -5.63 -13.14 9.05
N GLY A 351 -6.59 -12.32 8.64
CA GLY A 351 -6.34 -11.20 7.73
C GLY A 351 -5.41 -10.13 8.34
N SER A 352 -5.24 -10.14 9.66
CA SER A 352 -4.44 -9.14 10.37
C SER A 352 -2.95 -9.32 10.19
N ASP A 353 -2.41 -10.54 10.01
CA ASP A 353 -0.95 -10.70 9.94
C ASP A 353 -0.36 -10.08 8.66
N GLU A 354 -1.02 -10.26 7.52
CA GLU A 354 -0.58 -9.67 6.25
C GLU A 354 -0.86 -8.17 6.23
N LEU A 355 -2.05 -7.72 6.67
CA LEU A 355 -2.34 -6.28 6.78
C LEU A 355 -1.42 -5.57 7.78
N LYS A 356 -1.08 -6.22 8.89
CA LYS A 356 -0.18 -5.71 9.91
C LYS A 356 1.24 -5.59 9.35
N ARG A 357 1.74 -6.62 8.67
CA ARG A 357 3.03 -6.55 7.96
C ARG A 357 3.05 -5.45 6.91
N LEU A 358 1.96 -5.28 6.16
CA LEU A 358 1.83 -4.20 5.19
C LEU A 358 1.82 -2.82 5.85
N ARG A 359 1.11 -2.64 6.97
CA ARG A 359 1.11 -1.40 7.76
C ARG A 359 2.48 -1.12 8.39
N GLU A 360 3.14 -2.12 8.98
CA GLU A 360 4.51 -2.02 9.50
C GLU A 360 5.50 -1.61 8.41
N CYS A 361 5.36 -2.21 7.21
CA CYS A 361 6.18 -1.86 6.06
C CYS A 361 5.90 -0.42 5.59
N ALA A 362 4.64 0.01 5.57
CA ALA A 362 4.27 1.38 5.23
C ALA A 362 4.87 2.41 6.20
N VAL A 363 4.75 2.18 7.51
CA VAL A 363 5.36 3.05 8.54
C VAL A 363 6.88 3.12 8.38
N HIS A 364 7.53 1.97 8.17
CA HIS A 364 8.99 1.93 7.94
C HIS A 364 9.40 2.69 6.66
N LEU A 365 8.61 2.58 5.59
CA LEU A 365 8.85 3.30 4.35
C LEU A 365 8.65 4.81 4.53
N GLU A 366 7.66 5.25 5.30
CA GLU A 366 7.42 6.66 5.62
C GLU A 366 8.57 7.27 6.43
N GLU A 367 9.08 6.57 7.45
CA GLU A 367 10.27 6.99 8.21
C GLU A 367 11.51 7.09 7.32
N LYS A 368 11.70 6.12 6.42
CA LYS A 368 12.81 6.11 5.46
C LYS A 368 12.68 7.25 4.43
N LEU A 369 11.48 7.56 3.97
CA LEU A 369 11.22 8.72 3.13
C LEU A 369 11.48 10.03 3.87
N GLY A 370 11.09 10.14 5.14
CA GLY A 370 11.37 11.30 5.98
C GLY A 370 12.87 11.55 6.18
N SER A 371 13.63 10.50 6.51
CA SER A 371 15.09 10.59 6.66
C SER A 371 15.79 10.96 5.35
N LEU A 372 15.42 10.34 4.22
CA LEU A 372 15.93 10.68 2.89
C LEU A 372 15.58 12.12 2.49
N GLY A 373 14.39 12.59 2.84
CA GLY A 373 13.96 13.97 2.64
C GLY A 373 14.84 14.96 3.41
N SER A 374 15.15 14.65 4.67
CA SER A 374 16.03 15.46 5.51
C SER A 374 17.48 15.46 5.01
N GLU A 375 18.00 14.31 4.56
CA GLU A 375 19.34 14.20 3.98
C GLU A 375 19.46 14.97 2.66
N ARG A 376 18.42 14.90 1.81
CA ARG A 376 18.33 15.68 0.58
C ARG A 376 18.36 17.18 0.85
N LEU A 377 17.64 17.65 1.87
CA LEU A 377 17.63 19.07 2.25
C LEU A 377 19.03 19.54 2.70
N LYS A 378 19.72 18.76 3.54
CA LYS A 378 21.11 19.05 3.95
C LYS A 378 22.06 19.13 2.76
N LYS A 379 22.01 18.16 1.84
CA LYS A 379 22.82 18.17 0.62
C LYS A 379 22.51 19.38 -0.28
N GLN A 380 21.25 19.81 -0.34
CA GLN A 380 20.83 20.97 -1.11
C GLN A 380 21.36 22.29 -0.50
N GLU A 381 21.40 22.39 0.83
CA GLU A 381 22.04 23.52 1.54
C GLU A 381 23.56 23.54 1.33
N GLU A 382 24.24 22.39 1.46
CA GLU A 382 25.68 22.25 1.18
C GLU A 382 26.02 22.63 -0.26
N LEU A 383 25.24 22.14 -1.23
CA LEU A 383 25.41 22.48 -2.64
C LEU A 383 25.25 23.98 -2.87
N SER A 384 24.31 24.64 -2.19
CA SER A 384 24.10 26.09 -2.30
C SER A 384 25.30 26.87 -1.76
N LYS A 385 25.90 26.43 -0.65
CA LYS A 385 27.14 27.03 -0.11
C LYS A 385 28.31 26.86 -1.07
N LEU A 386 28.50 25.66 -1.63
CA LEU A 386 29.57 25.38 -2.60
C LEU A 386 29.41 26.19 -3.89
N ILE A 387 28.19 26.37 -4.39
CA ILE A 387 27.91 27.24 -5.55
C ILE A 387 28.31 28.69 -5.23
N TRP A 388 27.94 29.19 -4.04
CA TRP A 388 28.31 30.54 -3.62
C TRP A 388 29.82 30.73 -3.50
N GLU A 389 30.53 29.78 -2.89
CA GLU A 389 32.00 29.81 -2.78
C GLU A 389 32.67 29.78 -4.15
N ARG A 390 32.22 28.89 -5.05
CA ARG A 390 32.70 28.82 -6.44
C ARG A 390 32.54 30.16 -7.15
N ASP A 391 31.39 30.80 -7.02
CA ASP A 391 31.10 32.06 -7.70
C ASP A 391 31.85 33.25 -7.08
N SER A 392 32.14 33.20 -5.77
CA SER A 392 33.04 34.14 -5.10
C SER A 392 34.48 34.01 -5.61
N LEU A 393 35.00 32.77 -5.66
CA LEU A 393 36.35 32.48 -6.16
C LEU A 393 36.50 32.89 -7.64
N ARG A 394 35.51 32.62 -8.49
CA ARG A 394 35.51 33.06 -9.90
C ARG A 394 35.59 34.58 -10.04
N ARG A 395 34.87 35.34 -9.20
CA ARG A 395 34.95 36.81 -9.20
C ARG A 395 36.32 37.32 -8.79
N SER A 396 36.92 36.70 -7.77
CA SER A 396 38.28 37.03 -7.33
C SER A 396 39.31 36.75 -8.42
N LEU A 397 39.24 35.59 -9.07
CA LEU A 397 40.14 35.23 -10.18
C LEU A 397 40.04 36.21 -11.36
N ALA A 398 38.82 36.56 -11.77
CA ALA A 398 38.59 37.54 -12.83
C ALA A 398 39.21 38.91 -12.51
N SER A 399 39.18 39.35 -11.26
CA SER A 399 39.82 40.60 -10.83
C SER A 399 41.36 40.52 -10.91
N SER A 400 41.94 39.38 -10.56
CA SER A 400 43.40 39.15 -10.65
C SER A 400 43.89 39.17 -12.10
N ASP A 401 43.14 38.54 -13.01
CA ASP A 401 43.45 38.55 -14.44
C ASP A 401 43.40 39.97 -15.04
N THR A 402 42.44 40.81 -14.61
CA THR A 402 42.41 42.22 -15.04
C THR A 402 43.61 43.04 -14.56
N GLN A 403 44.12 42.74 -13.36
CA GLN A 403 45.29 43.42 -12.80
C GLN A 403 46.60 42.95 -13.47
N SER A 404 46.69 41.66 -13.80
CA SER A 404 47.80 41.11 -14.58
C SER A 404 47.84 41.69 -15.99
N ASN A 405 46.69 41.81 -16.65
CA ASN A 405 46.58 42.40 -17.99
C ASN A 405 46.94 43.90 -18.01
N THR A 406 46.53 44.68 -17.01
CA THR A 406 46.90 46.10 -16.90
C THR A 406 48.41 46.27 -16.66
N ASN A 407 49.02 45.45 -15.81
CA ASN A 407 50.48 45.44 -15.62
C ASN A 407 51.22 45.09 -16.91
N MET A 408 50.76 44.10 -17.66
CA MET A 408 51.40 43.71 -18.92
C MET A 408 51.31 44.84 -19.98
N ASN A 409 50.18 45.54 -20.04
CA ASN A 409 49.99 46.69 -20.93
C ASN A 409 50.91 47.87 -20.56
N LEU A 410 51.08 48.15 -19.26
CA LEU A 410 52.02 49.16 -18.78
C LEU A 410 53.46 48.84 -19.17
N VAL A 411 53.90 47.58 -19.00
CA VAL A 411 55.25 47.14 -19.40
C VAL A 411 55.47 47.31 -20.90
N ARG A 412 54.47 46.99 -21.73
CA ARG A 412 54.54 47.22 -23.20
C ARG A 412 54.65 48.70 -23.54
N ALA A 413 53.84 49.55 -22.91
CA ALA A 413 53.87 51.00 -23.13
C ALA A 413 55.24 51.61 -22.77
N VAL A 414 55.79 51.24 -21.61
CA VAL A 414 57.12 51.70 -21.16
C VAL A 414 58.21 51.27 -22.15
N ASN A 415 58.18 50.03 -22.64
CA ASN A 415 59.15 49.56 -23.62
C ASN A 415 59.04 50.31 -24.96
N SER A 416 57.83 50.61 -25.42
CA SER A 416 57.60 51.39 -26.64
C SER A 416 58.16 52.81 -26.52
N ILE A 417 57.90 53.48 -25.39
CA ILE A 417 58.45 54.82 -25.11
C ILE A 417 59.98 54.79 -25.05
N ARG A 418 60.56 53.76 -24.42
CA ARG A 418 62.02 53.58 -24.35
C ARG A 418 62.65 53.47 -25.74
N LEU A 419 62.07 52.63 -26.61
CA LEU A 419 62.54 52.44 -27.98
C LEU A 419 62.37 53.72 -28.82
N GLY A 420 61.23 54.40 -28.68
CA GLY A 420 60.97 55.70 -29.31
C GLY A 420 62.00 56.75 -28.92
N ASN A 421 62.37 56.85 -27.64
CA ASN A 421 63.40 57.76 -27.16
C ASN A 421 64.80 57.44 -27.70
N ILE A 422 65.15 56.15 -27.84
CA ILE A 422 66.41 55.74 -28.47
C ILE A 422 66.44 56.17 -29.94
N ALA A 423 65.35 55.96 -30.67
CA ALA A 423 65.24 56.37 -32.07
C ALA A 423 65.31 57.90 -32.23
N LEU A 424 64.62 58.65 -31.37
CA LEU A 424 64.67 60.12 -31.36
C LEU A 424 66.09 60.62 -31.08
N ARG A 425 66.79 60.05 -30.08
CA ARG A 425 68.19 60.41 -29.79
C ARG A 425 69.09 60.17 -30.99
N ARG A 426 68.93 59.04 -31.69
CA ARG A 426 69.69 58.75 -32.92
C ARG A 426 69.35 59.72 -34.05
N ARG A 427 68.08 60.12 -34.20
CA ARG A 427 67.66 61.13 -35.19
C ARG A 427 68.23 62.51 -34.90
N VAL A 428 68.23 62.92 -33.63
CA VAL A 428 68.85 64.17 -33.19
C VAL A 428 70.35 64.13 -33.45
N GLU A 429 71.03 63.03 -33.10
CA GLU A 429 72.46 62.87 -33.32
C GLU A 429 72.84 62.87 -34.82
N ALA A 430 72.01 62.25 -35.67
CA ALA A 430 72.18 62.25 -37.12
C ALA A 430 71.93 63.64 -37.75
N ALA A 431 70.97 64.41 -37.22
CA ALA A 431 70.71 65.79 -37.63
C ALA A 431 71.86 66.73 -37.22
N THR A 432 72.39 66.59 -36.00
CA THR A 432 73.54 67.38 -35.51
C THR A 432 74.83 67.08 -36.29
N LYS A 433 74.95 65.87 -36.89
CA LYS A 433 76.08 65.45 -37.73
C LYS A 433 75.88 65.73 -39.23
N GLY A 434 74.79 66.40 -39.63
CA GLY A 434 74.54 66.82 -41.02
C GLY A 434 74.31 65.69 -42.02
N CYS A 435 73.94 64.48 -41.57
CA CYS A 435 73.94 63.26 -42.39
C CYS A 435 72.53 62.77 -42.83
N ILE A 436 71.62 63.65 -43.25
CA ILE A 436 70.37 63.19 -43.92
C ILE A 436 70.06 64.09 -45.11
N ALA A 437 70.58 63.70 -46.27
CA ALA A 437 70.05 64.04 -47.59
C ALA A 437 69.60 62.73 -48.26
N SER A 438 68.39 62.78 -48.85
CA SER A 438 67.85 61.95 -49.94
C SER A 438 68.24 60.46 -50.03
N LEU A 439 67.26 59.57 -49.94
CA LEU A 439 67.28 58.28 -50.62
C LEU A 439 65.94 58.12 -51.37
N ASP A 440 65.96 58.60 -52.61
CA ASP A 440 65.47 57.98 -53.85
C ASP A 440 64.12 57.26 -53.75
N GLY A 441 63.01 57.83 -54.23
CA GLY A 441 62.85 58.41 -55.56
C GLY A 441 61.59 57.91 -56.30
N ARG A 442 60.75 57.11 -55.62
CA ARG A 442 59.28 57.10 -55.73
C ARG A 442 58.74 56.96 -54.31
N LEU A 443 57.91 57.89 -53.85
CA LEU A 443 57.40 57.85 -52.50
C LEU A 443 56.26 56.82 -52.46
N ALA A 444 56.48 55.67 -51.81
CA ALA A 444 55.34 54.90 -51.30
C ALA A 444 54.76 55.73 -50.16
N THR A 445 53.64 56.40 -50.40
CA THR A 445 53.03 57.35 -49.46
C THR A 445 51.97 56.74 -48.56
N GLN A 446 51.59 55.49 -48.81
CA GLN A 446 50.54 54.79 -48.06
C GLN A 446 50.81 53.27 -47.98
N TYR A 447 51.25 52.80 -46.82
CA TYR A 447 51.28 51.39 -46.44
C TYR A 447 50.20 51.07 -45.42
N PHE A 448 49.51 49.95 -45.63
CA PHE A 448 48.53 49.44 -44.68
C PHE A 448 48.80 47.99 -44.31
N LYS A 449 48.72 47.68 -43.02
CA LYS A 449 48.78 46.31 -42.48
C LYS A 449 47.62 46.06 -41.55
N GLY A 450 46.82 45.03 -41.85
CA GLY A 450 45.79 44.52 -40.96
C GLY A 450 45.98 43.05 -40.66
N LYS A 451 45.67 42.61 -39.44
CA LYS A 451 45.76 41.22 -39.01
C LYS A 451 44.42 40.71 -38.50
N SER A 452 44.01 39.52 -38.92
CA SER A 452 42.84 38.83 -38.37
C SER A 452 43.12 37.36 -38.13
N SER A 453 42.28 36.72 -37.31
CA SER A 453 42.52 35.36 -36.83
C SER A 453 41.24 34.54 -36.68
N ILE A 454 41.31 33.24 -36.95
CA ILE A 454 40.15 32.34 -37.01
C ILE A 454 40.31 31.20 -35.99
N SER A 455 39.27 30.93 -35.19
CA SER A 455 39.22 29.83 -34.21
C SER A 455 38.60 28.55 -34.78
N ALA A 456 38.83 27.39 -34.14
CA ALA A 456 38.21 26.10 -34.55
C ALA A 456 36.68 26.17 -34.56
N LYS A 457 36.10 26.80 -33.53
CA LYS A 457 34.64 26.97 -33.43
C LYS A 457 34.07 27.67 -34.66
N SER A 458 34.79 28.64 -35.21
CA SER A 458 34.36 29.37 -36.42
C SER A 458 34.39 28.50 -37.68
N ILE A 459 35.28 27.50 -37.73
CA ILE A 459 35.38 26.52 -38.82
C ILE A 459 34.20 25.54 -38.75
N MET A 460 33.89 25.03 -37.56
CA MET A 460 32.82 24.04 -37.35
C MET A 460 31.42 24.60 -37.64
N LEU A 461 31.17 25.87 -37.28
CA LEU A 461 29.88 26.53 -37.57
C LEU A 461 29.61 26.70 -39.08
N GLY A 462 30.65 26.63 -39.92
CA GLY A 462 30.55 26.78 -41.37
C GLY A 462 30.06 28.14 -41.85
N GLY A 463 30.26 28.41 -43.14
CA GLY A 463 29.64 29.52 -43.87
C GLY A 463 30.56 30.72 -44.15
N ARG A 464 29.98 31.74 -44.80
CA ARG A 464 30.67 32.98 -45.17
C ARG A 464 30.83 33.88 -43.95
N ARG A 465 32.07 34.27 -43.64
CA ARG A 465 32.39 35.21 -42.56
C ARG A 465 33.18 36.40 -43.11
N SER A 466 33.01 37.54 -42.44
CA SER A 466 33.74 38.76 -42.75
C SER A 466 34.50 39.18 -41.50
N PHE A 467 35.79 39.39 -41.64
CA PHE A 467 36.68 39.72 -40.54
C PHE A 467 37.16 41.16 -40.69
N THR A 468 36.93 41.97 -39.67
CA THR A 468 37.42 43.35 -39.66
C THR A 468 38.92 43.38 -39.43
N LEU A 469 39.61 44.14 -40.26
CA LEU A 469 41.04 44.40 -40.24
C LEU A 469 41.22 45.88 -39.89
N GLY A 470 41.92 46.16 -38.80
CA GLY A 470 42.43 47.49 -38.54
C GLY A 470 43.60 47.76 -39.47
N LEU A 471 43.47 48.75 -40.36
CA LEU A 471 44.48 49.18 -41.30
C LEU A 471 45.14 50.45 -40.76
N LEU A 472 46.41 50.36 -40.36
CA LEU A 472 47.19 51.56 -40.02
C LEU A 472 47.82 52.15 -41.28
N ASN A 473 47.62 53.44 -41.54
CA ASN A 473 48.39 54.17 -42.56
C ASN A 473 49.79 54.57 -42.04
N ASP A 474 50.59 55.17 -42.91
CA ASP A 474 51.96 55.64 -42.63
C ASP A 474 52.04 56.70 -41.53
N TYR A 475 50.92 57.34 -41.21
CA TYR A 475 50.79 58.34 -40.15
C TYR A 475 50.22 57.76 -38.85
N GLY A 476 49.98 56.44 -38.79
CA GLY A 476 49.48 55.73 -37.62
C GLY A 476 47.97 55.85 -37.40
N PHE A 477 47.21 56.43 -38.33
CA PHE A 477 45.75 56.47 -38.24
C PHE A 477 45.16 55.12 -38.61
N LEU A 478 44.26 54.63 -37.76
CA LEU A 478 43.57 53.37 -37.93
C LEU A 478 42.29 53.58 -38.75
N THR A 479 42.20 52.89 -39.88
CA THR A 479 40.98 52.75 -40.68
C THR A 479 40.53 51.29 -40.64
N GLU A 480 39.30 50.98 -41.03
CA GLU A 480 38.78 49.60 -41.00
C GLU A 480 38.50 49.07 -42.41
N ALA A 481 39.03 47.88 -42.72
CA ALA A 481 38.65 47.09 -43.88
C ALA A 481 38.05 45.75 -43.44
N LYS A 482 37.32 45.08 -44.33
CA LYS A 482 36.72 43.76 -44.07
C LYS A 482 37.25 42.72 -45.05
N LEU A 483 37.88 41.68 -44.52
CA LEU A 483 38.32 40.51 -45.28
C LEU A 483 37.21 39.46 -45.33
N HIS A 484 36.83 39.03 -46.52
CA HIS A 484 35.78 38.04 -46.73
C HIS A 484 36.39 36.65 -46.93
N ILE A 485 36.10 35.76 -45.98
CA ILE A 485 36.59 34.39 -45.97
C ILE A 485 35.39 33.44 -45.82
N GLN A 486 35.37 32.39 -46.62
CA GLN A 486 34.40 31.31 -46.51
C GLN A 486 35.09 30.05 -46.00
N LEU A 487 34.46 29.39 -45.03
CA LEU A 487 34.94 28.15 -44.42
C LEU A 487 33.87 27.08 -44.59
N PHE A 488 34.28 25.93 -45.13
CA PHE A 488 33.39 24.80 -45.36
C PHE A 488 33.99 23.54 -44.73
N PRO A 489 33.44 22.99 -43.65
CA PRO A 489 33.86 21.67 -43.18
C PRO A 489 33.52 20.63 -44.26
N CYS A 490 34.45 19.72 -44.51
CA CYS A 490 34.29 18.71 -45.58
C CYS A 490 33.53 17.47 -45.12
N ASP A 491 33.31 17.32 -43.81
CA ASP A 491 32.58 16.20 -43.24
C ASP A 491 31.09 16.52 -43.09
N PRO A 492 30.17 15.70 -43.64
CA PRO A 492 28.72 15.90 -43.52
C PRO A 492 28.22 15.95 -42.07
N HIS A 493 28.91 15.29 -41.13
CA HIS A 493 28.51 15.25 -39.71
C HIS A 493 28.98 16.46 -38.90
N ALA A 494 29.85 17.31 -39.45
CA ALA A 494 30.43 18.47 -38.76
C ALA A 494 29.54 19.72 -38.74
N TYR A 495 28.49 19.79 -39.57
CA TYR A 495 27.66 20.98 -39.72
C TYR A 495 26.64 21.22 -38.59
N ALA A 496 26.34 20.22 -37.75
CA ALA A 496 25.13 20.23 -36.92
C ALA A 496 25.37 19.97 -35.41
N ARG A 497 26.57 20.16 -34.87
CA ARG A 497 26.85 19.86 -33.45
C ARG A 497 27.54 21.04 -32.75
N GLU A 498 26.93 21.53 -31.68
CA GLU A 498 27.39 22.70 -30.90
C GLU A 498 28.64 22.42 -30.04
N ASP A 499 29.06 21.16 -29.89
CA ASP A 499 30.18 20.76 -29.04
C ASP A 499 31.42 20.31 -29.85
N PRO A 500 32.52 21.09 -29.83
CA PRO A 500 33.81 20.73 -30.45
C PRO A 500 34.47 19.47 -29.88
N MET A 501 34.15 19.06 -28.65
CA MET A 501 34.77 17.90 -28.00
C MET A 501 34.41 16.56 -28.64
N ILE A 502 33.37 16.53 -29.47
CA ILE A 502 32.98 15.32 -30.20
C ILE A 502 34.02 14.94 -31.26
N LEU A 503 34.88 15.87 -31.66
CA LEU A 503 35.97 15.60 -32.60
C LEU A 503 37.21 14.96 -31.95
N VAL A 504 37.19 14.67 -30.64
CA VAL A 504 38.31 13.98 -29.97
C VAL A 504 38.49 12.58 -30.57
N GLY A 505 39.69 12.31 -31.10
CA GLY A 505 40.04 11.07 -31.78
C GLY A 505 39.81 11.10 -33.29
N GLU A 506 39.14 12.13 -33.82
CA GLU A 506 38.82 12.28 -35.24
C GLU A 506 39.77 13.27 -35.95
N SER A 507 39.69 13.34 -37.28
CA SER A 507 40.45 14.28 -38.11
C SER A 507 39.55 15.41 -38.62
N LEU A 508 39.92 16.67 -38.37
CA LEU A 508 39.17 17.83 -38.87
C LEU A 508 39.64 18.22 -40.27
N ARG A 509 38.75 18.02 -41.26
CA ARG A 509 38.97 18.43 -42.64
C ARG A 509 38.03 19.57 -43.05
N PHE A 510 38.58 20.64 -43.60
CA PHE A 510 37.79 21.78 -44.05
C PHE A 510 38.46 22.53 -45.21
N CYS A 511 37.64 23.14 -46.03
CA CYS A 511 38.04 23.99 -47.14
C CYS A 511 38.00 25.46 -46.74
N LEU A 512 39.10 26.17 -46.96
CA LEU A 512 39.22 27.61 -46.81
C LEU A 512 39.12 28.27 -48.19
N ASN A 513 38.26 29.27 -48.33
CA ASN A 513 38.18 30.11 -49.52
C ASN A 513 38.32 31.61 -49.15
N VAL A 514 39.41 32.24 -49.59
CA VAL A 514 39.63 33.69 -49.44
C VAL A 514 39.09 34.40 -50.69
N VAL A 515 37.94 35.06 -50.51
CA VAL A 515 37.18 35.61 -51.64
C VAL A 515 37.70 36.98 -52.04
N GLY A 516 37.99 37.85 -51.07
CA GLY A 516 38.33 39.26 -51.33
C GLY A 516 38.33 40.11 -50.07
N ALA A 517 38.59 41.41 -50.21
CA ALA A 517 38.45 42.39 -49.14
C ALA A 517 37.70 43.64 -49.62
N VAL A 518 37.08 44.35 -48.69
CA VAL A 518 36.32 45.59 -48.93
C VAL A 518 36.78 46.67 -47.95
N GLY A 519 36.76 47.92 -48.39
CA GLY A 519 37.17 49.07 -47.57
C GLY A 519 38.67 49.37 -47.60
N ILE A 520 39.40 48.80 -48.56
CA ILE A 520 40.77 49.23 -48.86
C ILE A 520 40.67 50.52 -49.70
N PRO A 521 41.44 51.58 -49.37
CA PRO A 521 41.42 52.83 -50.13
C PRO A 521 41.75 52.61 -51.61
N GLU A 522 41.06 53.34 -52.48
CA GLU A 522 41.15 53.20 -53.94
C GLU A 522 42.58 53.38 -54.47
N SER A 523 43.35 54.31 -53.90
CA SER A 523 44.77 54.54 -54.22
C SER A 523 45.64 53.30 -54.07
N CYS A 524 45.29 52.38 -53.18
CA CYS A 524 46.09 51.20 -52.84
C CYS A 524 45.58 49.90 -53.47
N CYS A 525 44.47 49.95 -54.22
CA CYS A 525 43.82 48.75 -54.80
C CYS A 525 44.63 48.09 -55.94
N ALA A 526 45.65 48.77 -56.48
CA ALA A 526 46.49 48.25 -57.56
C ALA A 526 47.49 47.18 -57.11
N HIS A 527 47.97 47.26 -55.85
CA HIS A 527 48.99 46.38 -55.30
C HIS A 527 48.60 45.89 -53.91
N VAL A 528 47.80 44.81 -53.87
CA VAL A 528 47.35 44.21 -52.62
C VAL A 528 47.82 42.76 -52.51
N PHE A 529 48.42 42.45 -51.37
CA PHE A 529 48.92 41.13 -51.02
C PHE A 529 48.21 40.62 -49.77
N CYS A 530 47.82 39.35 -49.79
CA CYS A 530 47.35 38.65 -48.61
C CYS A 530 48.36 37.56 -48.25
N ARG A 531 48.88 37.65 -47.02
CA ARG A 531 49.70 36.62 -46.39
C ARG A 531 48.81 35.82 -45.45
N PHE A 532 48.97 34.50 -45.47
CA PHE A 532 48.37 33.66 -44.44
C PHE A 532 49.42 32.74 -43.82
N SER A 533 49.20 32.42 -42.56
CA SER A 533 50.02 31.50 -41.77
C SER A 533 49.10 30.67 -40.86
N MET A 534 49.38 29.38 -40.77
CA MET A 534 48.74 28.47 -39.84
C MET A 534 49.67 28.22 -38.67
N LEU A 535 49.11 28.12 -37.45
CA LEU A 535 49.92 28.04 -36.23
C LEU A 535 50.82 26.79 -36.15
N PHE A 536 50.55 25.77 -36.96
CA PHE A 536 51.26 24.47 -36.96
C PHE A 536 51.99 24.17 -38.29
N ASP A 537 51.89 25.06 -39.28
CA ASP A 537 52.60 24.92 -40.55
C ASP A 537 53.66 26.01 -40.62
N ASN A 538 54.91 25.64 -40.85
CA ASN A 538 56.02 26.60 -40.99
C ASN A 538 56.03 27.27 -42.37
N GLU A 539 55.08 26.94 -43.25
CA GLU A 539 54.94 27.58 -44.55
C GLU A 539 54.20 28.92 -44.45
N GLU A 540 54.90 30.02 -44.78
CA GLU A 540 54.27 31.30 -45.08
C GLU A 540 54.07 31.44 -46.59
N ARG A 541 52.85 31.79 -47.01
CA ARG A 541 52.54 31.96 -48.43
C ARG A 541 51.81 33.28 -48.66
N TYR A 542 52.15 33.91 -49.78
CA TYR A 542 51.64 35.21 -50.21
C TYR A 542 50.86 35.07 -51.50
N PHE A 543 49.71 35.73 -51.56
CA PHE A 543 48.91 35.86 -52.77
C PHE A 543 48.76 37.32 -53.15
N ALA A 544 49.13 37.64 -54.38
CA ALA A 544 48.88 38.94 -54.98
C ALA A 544 47.57 38.90 -55.75
N THR A 545 46.83 40.01 -55.76
CA THR A 545 45.69 40.18 -56.66
C THR A 545 45.66 41.60 -57.22
N ARG A 546 44.75 41.84 -58.16
CA ARG A 546 44.40 43.14 -58.73
C ARG A 546 42.89 43.31 -58.70
N ALA A 547 42.41 44.54 -58.57
CA ALA A 547 40.97 44.83 -58.64
C ALA A 547 40.40 44.39 -60.01
N SER A 548 39.19 43.81 -60.04
CA SER A 548 38.51 43.56 -61.31
C SER A 548 37.95 44.88 -61.85
N THR A 549 37.89 45.03 -63.17
CA THR A 549 37.17 46.13 -63.80
C THR A 549 35.75 46.19 -63.21
N ASP A 550 35.33 47.39 -62.84
CA ASP A 550 34.02 47.71 -62.23
C ASP A 550 33.82 47.36 -60.74
N THR A 551 34.87 46.98 -59.99
CA THR A 551 34.78 46.88 -58.52
C THR A 551 36.01 47.45 -57.79
N GLN A 552 35.80 48.24 -56.73
CA GLN A 552 36.87 48.80 -55.88
C GLN A 552 37.43 47.78 -54.84
N THR A 553 37.31 46.48 -55.10
CA THR A 553 37.56 45.43 -54.09
C THR A 553 38.46 44.34 -54.66
N PRO A 554 39.63 44.04 -54.07
CA PRO A 554 40.48 42.95 -54.53
C PRO A 554 39.79 41.60 -54.35
N ARG A 555 39.92 40.72 -55.37
CA ARG A 555 39.41 39.33 -55.34
C ARG A 555 40.57 38.35 -55.41
N TRP A 556 40.77 37.55 -54.37
CA TRP A 556 41.87 36.56 -54.33
C TRP A 556 41.45 35.18 -54.89
N ASN A 557 40.16 34.83 -54.76
CA ASN A 557 39.58 33.53 -55.16
C ASN A 557 40.48 32.32 -54.85
N PHE A 558 41.13 32.33 -53.69
CA PHE A 558 42.06 31.29 -53.27
C PHE A 558 41.32 30.22 -52.49
N VAL A 559 41.42 28.96 -52.91
CA VAL A 559 40.77 27.82 -52.27
C VAL A 559 41.83 26.78 -51.88
N LYS A 560 41.86 26.35 -50.62
CA LYS A 560 42.73 25.26 -50.15
C LYS A 560 42.02 24.38 -49.12
N LEU A 561 42.22 23.07 -49.27
CA LEU A 561 41.78 22.06 -48.31
C LEU A 561 42.85 21.90 -47.21
N PHE A 562 42.40 21.90 -45.95
CA PHE A 562 43.23 21.65 -44.78
C PHE A 562 42.73 20.42 -44.04
N GLU A 563 43.66 19.67 -43.46
CA GLU A 563 43.41 18.50 -42.63
C GLU A 563 44.26 18.58 -41.37
N VAL A 564 43.60 18.48 -40.21
CA VAL A 564 44.27 18.34 -38.92
C VAL A 564 43.96 16.95 -38.38
N PRO A 565 44.90 16.00 -38.45
CA PRO A 565 44.66 14.62 -38.03
C PRO A 565 44.75 14.46 -36.51
N ASN A 566 44.07 13.44 -35.98
CA ASN A 566 44.18 12.95 -34.60
C ASN A 566 44.01 14.04 -33.54
N LEU A 567 42.84 14.68 -33.52
CA LEU A 567 42.55 15.72 -32.54
C LEU A 567 42.45 15.14 -31.12
N THR A 568 43.33 15.57 -30.23
CA THR A 568 43.21 15.27 -28.79
C THR A 568 42.36 16.31 -28.08
N GLU A 569 41.85 15.96 -26.89
CA GLU A 569 41.08 16.89 -26.06
C GLU A 569 41.85 18.18 -25.74
N GLU A 570 43.16 18.08 -25.50
CA GLU A 570 44.04 19.22 -25.25
C GLU A 570 44.17 20.13 -26.48
N ILE A 571 44.28 19.54 -27.68
CA ILE A 571 44.35 20.28 -28.94
C ILE A 571 43.01 21.01 -29.20
N ILE A 572 41.88 20.35 -28.97
CA ILE A 572 40.56 20.96 -29.18
C ILE A 572 40.32 22.11 -28.20
N ARG A 573 40.69 21.96 -26.92
CA ARG A 573 40.63 23.04 -25.94
C ARG A 573 41.51 24.23 -26.36
N SER A 574 42.76 23.96 -26.75
CA SER A 574 43.69 24.98 -27.26
C SER A 574 43.15 25.73 -28.48
N PHE A 575 42.51 25.02 -29.42
CA PHE A 575 41.94 25.59 -30.64
C PHE A 575 40.66 26.40 -30.44
N CYS A 576 39.95 26.14 -29.33
CA CYS A 576 38.81 26.95 -28.93
C CYS A 576 39.24 28.25 -28.27
N GLU A 577 40.35 28.23 -27.53
CA GLU A 577 40.88 29.39 -26.80
C GLU A 577 41.81 30.27 -27.65
N ARG A 578 42.51 29.70 -28.64
CA ARG A 578 43.50 30.40 -29.47
C ARG A 578 43.16 30.34 -30.96
N PRO A 579 43.56 31.36 -31.74
CA PRO A 579 43.33 31.32 -33.19
C PRO A 579 44.27 30.32 -33.87
N ILE A 580 43.74 29.57 -34.83
CA ILE A 580 44.46 28.54 -35.59
C ILE A 580 45.13 29.15 -36.83
N PHE A 581 44.51 30.19 -37.40
CA PHE A 581 45.00 30.89 -38.58
C PHE A 581 45.20 32.37 -38.30
N THR A 582 46.22 32.92 -38.95
CA THR A 582 46.43 34.36 -39.05
C THR A 582 46.45 34.78 -40.52
N PHE A 583 45.70 35.84 -40.82
CA PHE A 583 45.76 36.53 -42.11
C PHE A 583 46.33 37.93 -41.92
N GLU A 584 47.22 38.32 -42.80
CA GLU A 584 47.73 39.67 -42.90
C GLU A 584 47.51 40.21 -44.31
N VAL A 585 46.96 41.42 -44.41
CA VAL A 585 46.74 42.09 -45.69
C VAL A 585 47.64 43.30 -45.77
N PHE A 586 48.35 43.41 -46.89
CA PHE A 586 49.23 44.52 -47.23
C PHE A 586 48.71 45.21 -48.48
N ALA A 587 48.56 46.52 -48.44
CA ALA A 587 48.15 47.33 -49.60
C ALA A 587 49.11 48.50 -49.77
N PHE A 588 49.46 48.80 -51.02
CA PHE A 588 50.40 49.85 -51.38
C PHE A 588 49.80 50.76 -52.45
N GLY A 589 49.86 52.08 -52.22
CA GLY A 589 49.53 53.07 -53.24
C GLY A 589 50.69 53.31 -54.21
N MET A 590 50.37 53.60 -55.47
CA MET A 590 51.31 54.29 -56.36
C MET A 590 50.95 55.78 -56.36
N GLU A 591 51.97 56.65 -56.30
CA GLU A 591 51.79 58.08 -56.59
C GLU A 591 51.29 58.31 -58.02
#